data_AF-A0A4S1CLH2-F1
#
_entry.id   AF-A0A4S1CLH2-F1
#
_cell.length_a   1.000
_cell.length_b   1.000
_cell.length_c   1.000
_cell.angle_alpha   90.00
_cell.angle_beta   90.00
_cell.angle_gamma   90.00
#
_symmetry.space_group_name_H-M   'P 1'
#
loop_
_entity.id
_entity.type
_entity.pdbx_description
1 polymer ?
#
loop_
_entity_poly.entity_id
_entity_poly.type
_entity_poly.pdbx_seq_one_letter_code
_entity_poly.pdbx_strand_id
1 'polypeptide(L)'
;MPYDDTNDPDLITLSEAVLQAFTPEMYNHMISLFPTPEIYAATHGQFANGYPAYLKGDPDGIKAFEEARNTIKQFLTMLSGLSKTAAIKDPTVPQRLPLPQTHAKSTGSNTALDASRDLKVYFDRQGNMYVTFTRIPGAKGYQVWVCDGDPNVESNWRLASSSNNSRKIGIGGLDRSKNNWIRVRAMRGSEIGPWSNLVLITP
;
A
#
# COMPACT_ATOMS: atom_id res chain seq x y z
N MET A 1 -6.65 -17.20 4.07
CA MET A 1 -5.39 -17.06 4.83
C MET A 1 -4.22 -17.26 3.86
N PRO A 2 -2.97 -16.88 4.20
CA PRO A 2 -1.85 -16.91 3.24
C PRO A 2 -1.46 -18.28 2.67
N TYR A 3 -2.21 -19.36 2.96
CA TYR A 3 -1.94 -20.72 2.48
C TYR A 3 -3.22 -21.46 2.03
N ASP A 4 -4.33 -20.74 1.81
CA ASP A 4 -5.60 -21.37 1.41
C ASP A 4 -5.52 -22.04 0.03
N ASP A 5 -4.62 -21.58 -0.84
CA ASP A 5 -4.46 -22.06 -2.22
C ASP A 5 -3.21 -22.95 -2.41
N THR A 6 -2.52 -23.32 -1.33
CA THR A 6 -1.32 -24.19 -1.39
C THR A 6 -1.74 -25.66 -1.41
N ASN A 7 -1.19 -26.45 -2.35
CA ASN A 7 -1.48 -27.89 -2.42
C ASN A 7 -0.79 -28.65 -1.26
N ASP A 8 -1.31 -29.84 -0.93
CA ASP A 8 -0.80 -30.62 0.21
C ASP A 8 0.70 -30.99 0.11
N PRO A 9 1.24 -31.44 -1.05
CA PRO A 9 2.67 -31.72 -1.18
C PRO A 9 3.58 -30.51 -0.89
N ASP A 10 3.22 -29.33 -1.41
CA ASP A 10 3.96 -28.10 -1.18
C ASP A 10 3.88 -27.67 0.29
N LEU A 11 2.70 -27.83 0.91
CA LEU A 11 2.50 -27.51 2.31
C LEU A 11 3.31 -28.45 3.23
N ILE A 12 3.37 -29.74 2.92
CA ILE A 12 4.21 -30.72 3.64
C ILE A 12 5.68 -30.30 3.56
N THR A 13 6.17 -30.01 2.36
CA THR A 13 7.56 -29.61 2.12
C THR A 13 7.92 -28.34 2.89
N LEU A 14 7.05 -27.32 2.85
CA LEU A 14 7.23 -26.09 3.60
C LEU A 14 7.21 -26.33 5.11
N SER A 15 6.27 -27.14 5.60
CA SER A 15 6.12 -27.43 7.03
C SER A 15 7.34 -28.16 7.61
N GLU A 16 7.94 -29.07 6.85
CA GLU A 16 9.17 -29.76 7.24
C GLU A 16 10.35 -28.80 7.30
N ALA A 17 10.49 -27.91 6.30
CA ALA A 17 11.54 -26.88 6.31
C ALA A 17 11.42 -25.95 7.53
N VAL A 18 10.19 -25.57 7.89
CA VAL A 18 9.94 -24.78 9.11
C VAL A 18 10.25 -25.60 10.37
N LEU A 19 9.90 -26.88 10.43
CA LEU A 19 10.20 -27.74 11.58
C LEU A 19 11.71 -27.79 11.87
N GLN A 20 12.54 -27.89 10.83
CA GLN A 20 14.00 -27.91 10.98
C GLN A 20 14.57 -26.56 11.45
N ALA A 21 13.95 -25.44 11.07
CA ALA A 21 14.41 -24.09 11.40
C ALA A 21 13.81 -23.53 12.71
N PHE A 22 12.63 -24.00 13.12
CA PHE A 22 11.88 -23.48 14.26
C PHE A 22 12.32 -24.14 15.58
N THR A 23 13.60 -23.97 15.90
CA THR A 23 14.21 -24.49 17.13
C THR A 23 13.83 -23.64 18.36
N PRO A 24 14.04 -24.13 19.60
CA PRO A 24 13.86 -23.32 20.81
C PRO A 24 14.69 -22.03 20.81
N GLU A 25 15.91 -22.07 20.26
CA GLU A 25 16.77 -20.89 20.13
C GLU A 25 16.16 -19.86 19.17
N MET A 26 15.67 -20.32 18.02
CA MET A 26 14.99 -19.45 17.06
C MET A 26 13.71 -18.86 17.65
N TYR A 27 12.91 -19.67 18.35
CA TYR A 27 11.71 -19.20 19.04
C TYR A 27 12.05 -18.12 20.08
N ASN A 28 13.03 -18.39 20.96
CA ASN A 28 13.45 -17.45 21.98
C ASN A 28 13.99 -16.15 21.36
N HIS A 29 14.75 -16.26 20.28
CA HIS A 29 15.23 -15.10 19.53
C HIS A 29 14.07 -14.28 18.95
N MET A 30 13.10 -14.92 18.30
CA MET A 30 11.91 -14.23 17.78
C MET A 30 11.14 -13.51 18.89
N ILE A 31 10.96 -14.16 20.04
CA ILE A 31 10.27 -13.56 21.18
C ILE A 31 11.05 -12.37 21.76
N SER A 32 12.39 -12.45 21.81
CA SER A 32 13.22 -11.37 22.35
C SER A 32 13.23 -10.10 21.49
N LEU A 33 12.78 -10.16 20.24
CA LEU A 33 12.64 -8.99 19.36
C LEU A 33 11.39 -8.15 19.70
N PHE A 34 10.41 -8.71 20.41
CA PHE A 34 9.20 -7.98 20.77
C PHE A 34 9.39 -7.11 22.02
N PRO A 35 8.70 -5.95 22.09
CA PRO A 35 8.77 -5.11 23.28
C PRO A 35 8.13 -5.80 24.47
N THR A 36 8.82 -5.79 25.61
CA THR A 36 8.22 -6.15 26.89
C THR A 36 7.41 -4.98 27.47
N PRO A 37 6.46 -5.22 28.39
CA PRO A 37 5.72 -4.15 29.05
C PRO A 37 6.63 -3.11 29.72
N GLU A 38 7.74 -3.55 30.31
CA GLU A 38 8.71 -2.70 31.00
C GLU A 38 9.44 -1.78 30.02
N ILE A 39 9.93 -2.34 28.90
CA ILE A 39 10.60 -1.57 27.85
C ILE A 39 9.61 -0.56 27.25
N TYR A 40 8.39 -0.99 26.94
CA TYR A 40 7.36 -0.12 26.39
C TYR A 40 7.04 1.04 27.34
N ALA A 41 6.85 0.76 28.64
CA ALA A 41 6.57 1.78 29.65
C ALA A 41 7.72 2.79 29.78
N ALA A 42 8.96 2.32 29.80
CA ALA A 42 10.14 3.16 29.86
C ALA A 42 10.24 4.09 28.63
N THR A 43 10.11 3.54 27.42
CA THR A 43 10.15 4.34 26.18
C THR A 43 8.96 5.30 26.10
N HIS A 44 7.77 4.89 26.55
CA HIS A 44 6.61 5.78 26.61
C HIS A 44 6.86 6.96 27.55
N GLY A 45 7.46 6.70 28.72
CA GLY A 45 7.88 7.75 29.66
C GLY A 45 8.85 8.73 29.02
N GLN A 46 9.88 8.24 28.31
CA GLN A 46 10.83 9.09 27.58
C GLN A 46 10.14 9.94 26.51
N PHE A 47 9.24 9.34 25.73
CA PHE A 47 8.48 10.04 24.70
C PHE A 47 7.57 11.13 25.28
N ALA A 48 6.80 10.81 26.32
CA ALA A 48 5.89 11.75 26.97
C ALA A 48 6.65 12.90 27.66
N ASN A 49 7.73 12.58 28.36
CA ASN A 49 8.53 13.56 29.10
C ASN A 49 9.43 14.42 28.21
N GLY A 50 9.79 13.95 27.00
CA GLY A 50 10.56 14.72 26.02
C GLY A 50 9.74 15.78 25.28
N TYR A 51 8.41 15.67 25.28
CA TYR A 51 7.53 16.58 24.53
C TYR A 51 7.67 18.06 24.89
N PRO A 52 7.79 18.45 26.18
CA PRO A 52 8.04 19.85 26.55
C PRO A 52 9.38 20.40 26.02
N ALA A 53 10.43 19.58 25.96
CA ALA A 53 11.73 20.00 25.43
C ALA A 53 11.66 20.21 23.91
N TYR A 54 10.93 19.32 23.20
CA TYR A 54 10.60 19.48 21.79
C TYR A 54 9.88 20.82 21.52
N LEU A 55 8.87 21.16 22.31
CA LEU A 55 8.14 22.42 22.17
C LEU A 55 8.99 23.67 22.44
N LYS A 56 10.00 23.56 23.30
CA LYS A 56 10.93 24.66 23.63
C LYS A 56 12.03 24.85 22.59
N GLY A 57 12.16 23.94 21.62
CA GLY A 57 13.18 24.05 20.57
C GLY A 57 14.59 23.64 21.03
N ASP A 58 14.71 22.91 22.14
CA ASP A 58 16.00 22.41 22.64
C ASP A 58 16.55 21.31 21.70
N PRO A 59 17.70 21.50 21.01
CA PRO A 59 18.19 20.55 20.01
C PRO A 59 18.38 19.13 20.54
N ASP A 60 18.93 18.98 21.75
CA ASP A 60 19.18 17.65 22.35
C ASP A 60 17.84 17.00 22.78
N GLY A 61 16.94 17.81 23.32
CA GLY A 61 15.57 17.38 23.68
C GLY A 61 14.73 16.97 22.47
N ILE A 62 14.85 17.67 21.33
CA ILE A 62 14.19 17.32 20.07
C ILE A 62 14.67 15.95 19.59
N LYS A 63 16.00 15.74 19.55
CA LYS A 63 16.58 14.49 19.08
C LYS A 63 16.12 13.30 19.93
N ALA A 64 16.22 13.41 21.25
CA ALA A 64 15.78 12.36 22.17
C ALA A 64 14.28 12.08 22.06
N PHE A 65 13.46 13.12 21.88
CA PHE A 65 12.01 12.98 21.66
C PHE A 65 11.70 12.25 20.36
N GLU A 66 12.36 12.59 19.25
CA GLU A 66 12.14 11.95 17.95
C GLU A 66 12.58 10.48 17.93
N GLU A 67 13.70 10.16 18.58
CA GLU A 67 14.15 8.78 18.77
C GLU A 67 13.11 7.97 19.55
N ALA A 68 12.66 8.46 20.71
CA ALA A 68 11.64 7.79 21.52
C ALA A 68 10.30 7.65 20.76
N ARG A 69 9.92 8.68 19.98
CA ARG A 69 8.72 8.65 19.12
C ARG A 69 8.80 7.56 18.07
N ASN A 70 9.95 7.41 17.41
CA ASN A 70 10.14 6.40 16.37
C ASN A 70 10.11 4.99 16.97
N THR A 71 10.74 4.78 18.12
CA THR A 71 10.70 3.51 18.85
C THR A 71 9.28 3.13 19.27
N ILE A 72 8.50 4.08 19.82
CA ILE A 72 7.08 3.83 20.16
C ILE A 72 6.24 3.45 18.94
N LYS A 73 6.46 4.11 17.79
CA LYS A 73 5.76 3.74 16.55
C LYS A 73 6.09 2.30 16.12
N GLN A 74 7.35 1.90 16.22
CA GLN A 74 7.78 0.54 15.92
C GLN A 74 7.08 -0.46 16.87
N PHE A 75 7.08 -0.20 18.18
CA PHE A 75 6.40 -1.06 19.15
C PHE A 75 4.89 -1.17 18.90
N LEU A 76 4.21 -0.05 18.65
CA LEU A 76 2.78 -0.06 18.29
C LEU A 76 2.51 -0.88 17.02
N THR A 77 3.41 -0.81 16.03
CA THR A 77 3.29 -1.60 14.79
C THR A 77 3.45 -3.09 15.07
N MET A 78 4.47 -3.47 15.86
CA MET A 78 4.70 -4.87 16.25
C MET A 78 3.52 -5.43 17.06
N LEU A 79 3.06 -4.71 18.08
CA LEU A 79 1.93 -5.12 18.91
C LEU A 79 0.63 -5.24 18.10
N SER A 80 0.42 -4.37 17.11
CA SER A 80 -0.72 -4.48 16.19
C SER A 80 -0.65 -5.75 15.34
N GLY A 81 0.54 -6.10 14.83
CA GLY A 81 0.77 -7.35 14.09
C GLY A 81 0.49 -8.58 14.96
N LEU A 82 1.07 -8.62 16.17
CA LEU A 82 0.86 -9.70 17.14
C LEU A 82 -0.60 -9.88 17.52
N SER A 83 -1.31 -8.76 17.79
CA SER A 83 -2.73 -8.77 18.13
C SER A 83 -3.57 -9.44 17.03
N LYS A 84 -3.26 -9.20 15.76
CA LYS A 84 -3.94 -9.86 14.62
C LYS A 84 -3.65 -11.34 14.52
N THR A 85 -2.38 -11.73 14.71
CA THR A 85 -2.00 -13.14 14.67
C THR A 85 -2.65 -13.91 15.81
N ALA A 86 -2.66 -13.33 17.02
CA ALA A 86 -3.34 -13.90 18.17
C ALA A 86 -4.85 -14.03 17.95
N ALA A 87 -5.47 -13.09 17.22
CA ALA A 87 -6.91 -13.13 16.90
C ALA A 87 -7.35 -14.37 16.11
N ILE A 88 -6.43 -15.06 15.42
CA ILE A 88 -6.70 -16.34 14.74
C ILE A 88 -7.10 -17.42 15.77
N LYS A 89 -6.54 -17.35 17.00
CA LYS A 89 -6.79 -18.31 18.08
C LYS A 89 -7.70 -17.74 19.18
N ASP A 90 -7.55 -16.46 19.51
CA ASP A 90 -8.37 -15.74 20.50
C ASP A 90 -8.86 -14.40 19.91
N PRO A 91 -10.08 -14.35 19.35
CA PRO A 91 -10.67 -13.16 18.76
C PRO A 91 -10.86 -11.98 19.73
N THR A 92 -10.73 -12.19 21.04
CA THR A 92 -10.91 -11.14 22.06
C THR A 92 -9.65 -10.30 22.26
N VAL A 93 -8.48 -10.78 21.85
CA VAL A 93 -7.19 -10.10 22.02
C VAL A 93 -7.19 -8.67 21.43
N PRO A 94 -7.66 -8.43 20.20
CA PRO A 94 -7.74 -7.07 19.66
C PRO A 94 -8.71 -6.16 20.40
N GLN A 95 -9.70 -6.69 21.12
CA GLN A 95 -10.66 -5.89 21.89
C GLN A 95 -10.05 -5.41 23.22
N ARG A 96 -9.12 -6.20 23.77
CA ARG A 96 -8.42 -5.89 25.03
C ARG A 96 -7.24 -4.94 24.85
N LEU A 97 -6.68 -4.87 23.64
CA LEU A 97 -5.62 -3.93 23.27
C LEU A 97 -6.25 -2.72 22.57
N PRO A 98 -6.16 -1.49 23.11
CA PRO A 98 -6.73 -0.29 22.51
C PRO A 98 -5.88 0.23 21.33
N LEU A 99 -5.43 -0.67 20.47
CA LEU A 99 -4.72 -0.34 19.25
C LEU A 99 -5.74 0.04 18.18
N PRO A 100 -5.41 0.95 17.25
CA PRO A 100 -6.25 1.21 16.11
C PRO A 100 -6.49 -0.11 15.39
N GLN A 101 -7.74 -0.57 15.41
CA GLN A 101 -8.18 -1.68 14.56
C GLN A 101 -7.82 -1.24 13.15
N THR A 102 -6.83 -1.89 12.51
CA THR A 102 -6.55 -1.59 11.11
C THR A 102 -7.87 -1.72 10.39
N HIS A 103 -8.30 -0.64 9.74
CA HIS A 103 -9.52 -0.60 8.94
C HIS A 103 -9.72 -1.96 8.31
N ALA A 104 -10.84 -2.61 8.63
CA ALA A 104 -11.26 -3.83 7.98
C ALA A 104 -10.94 -3.66 6.51
N LYS A 105 -10.25 -4.64 5.89
CA LYS A 105 -10.04 -4.68 4.44
C LYS A 105 -11.35 -4.21 3.85
N SER A 106 -11.37 -3.03 3.21
CA SER A 106 -12.64 -2.49 2.71
C SER A 106 -13.24 -3.62 1.90
N THR A 107 -14.35 -4.19 2.36
CA THR A 107 -15.10 -5.17 1.60
C THR A 107 -15.20 -4.56 0.22
N GLY A 108 -14.65 -5.24 -0.80
CA GLY A 108 -14.70 -4.72 -2.16
C GLY A 108 -16.13 -4.27 -2.39
N SER A 109 -16.34 -3.00 -2.76
CA SER A 109 -17.71 -2.54 -2.90
C SER A 109 -18.37 -3.47 -3.90
N ASN A 110 -19.50 -4.09 -3.56
CA ASN A 110 -20.21 -4.97 -4.50
C ASN A 110 -20.70 -4.22 -5.76
N THR A 111 -20.51 -2.90 -5.78
CA THR A 111 -20.66 -2.04 -6.96
C THR A 111 -19.58 -2.36 -7.99
N ALA A 112 -20.01 -2.66 -9.22
CA ALA A 112 -19.14 -2.77 -10.38
C ALA A 112 -18.30 -1.49 -10.56
N LEU A 113 -17.07 -1.63 -11.05
CA LEU A 113 -16.23 -0.48 -11.37
C LEU A 113 -16.82 0.32 -12.54
N ASP A 114 -16.97 1.63 -12.33
CA ASP A 114 -17.41 2.57 -13.37
C ASP A 114 -16.27 2.96 -14.32
N ALA A 115 -16.65 3.53 -15.48
CA ALA A 115 -15.70 4.16 -16.39
C ALA A 115 -15.05 5.40 -15.75
N SER A 116 -13.76 5.61 -16.02
CA SER A 116 -13.08 6.80 -15.53
C SER A 116 -13.58 8.05 -16.25
N ARG A 117 -13.79 9.12 -15.48
CA ARG A 117 -14.31 10.42 -15.94
C ARG A 117 -13.27 11.51 -15.77
N ASP A 118 -13.45 12.60 -16.50
CA ASP A 118 -12.61 13.79 -16.44
C ASP A 118 -11.13 13.50 -16.70
N LEU A 119 -10.86 12.57 -17.62
CA LEU A 119 -9.52 12.24 -18.04
C LEU A 119 -8.85 13.47 -18.67
N LYS A 120 -7.74 13.90 -18.07
CA LYS A 120 -6.96 15.05 -18.50
C LYS A 120 -5.48 14.69 -18.59
N VAL A 121 -4.84 15.23 -19.62
CA VAL A 121 -3.40 15.17 -19.84
C VAL A 121 -2.83 16.55 -19.58
N TYR A 122 -1.70 16.63 -18.88
CA TYR A 122 -0.98 17.88 -18.67
C TYR A 122 0.53 17.63 -18.59
N PHE A 123 1.31 18.69 -18.75
CA PHE A 123 2.76 18.64 -18.71
C PHE A 123 3.27 19.41 -17.49
N ASP A 124 4.37 18.95 -16.89
CA ASP A 124 5.09 19.75 -15.91
C ASP A 124 6.02 20.78 -16.59
N ARG A 125 6.73 21.57 -15.78
CA ARG A 125 7.68 22.59 -16.27
C ARG A 125 8.88 21.99 -16.99
N GLN A 126 9.14 20.71 -16.79
CA GLN A 126 10.23 19.93 -17.37
C GLN A 126 9.79 19.20 -18.66
N GLY A 127 8.52 19.34 -19.06
CA GLY A 127 7.96 18.70 -20.25
C GLY A 127 7.55 17.24 -20.05
N ASN A 128 7.55 16.73 -18.82
CA ASN A 128 7.07 15.39 -18.50
C ASN A 128 5.55 15.36 -18.54
N MET A 129 5.00 14.32 -19.18
CA MET A 129 3.56 14.18 -19.34
C MET A 129 2.94 13.41 -18.17
N TYR A 130 1.81 13.93 -17.70
CA TYR A 130 1.03 13.34 -16.62
C TYR A 130 -0.43 13.23 -17.00
N VAL A 131 -1.08 12.22 -16.42
CA VAL A 131 -2.50 11.98 -16.54
C VAL A 131 -3.17 12.11 -15.17
N THR A 132 -4.35 12.71 -15.16
CA THR A 132 -5.23 12.76 -13.99
C THR A 132 -6.68 12.52 -14.39
N PHE A 133 -7.44 11.92 -13.49
CA PHE A 133 -8.87 11.66 -13.67
C PHE A 133 -9.58 11.52 -12.32
N THR A 134 -10.91 11.51 -12.37
CA THR A 134 -11.75 11.33 -11.19
C THR A 134 -11.58 9.93 -10.61
N ARG A 135 -11.31 9.87 -9.29
CA ARG A 135 -11.12 8.61 -8.58
C ARG A 135 -12.40 7.77 -8.66
N ILE A 136 -12.27 6.51 -9.06
CA ILE A 136 -13.40 5.57 -9.11
C ILE A 136 -13.58 4.94 -7.72
N PRO A 137 -14.78 5.04 -7.11
CA PRO A 137 -15.07 4.35 -5.86
C PRO A 137 -14.83 2.85 -5.98
N GLY A 138 -14.19 2.25 -4.97
CA GLY A 138 -13.88 0.82 -4.97
C GLY A 138 -12.64 0.41 -5.78
N ALA A 139 -12.11 1.23 -6.69
CA ALA A 139 -10.90 0.92 -7.44
C ALA A 139 -9.67 0.79 -6.53
N LYS A 140 -8.82 -0.21 -6.82
CA LYS A 140 -7.56 -0.47 -6.10
C LYS A 140 -6.31 -0.13 -6.93
N GLY A 141 -6.47 -0.04 -8.24
CA GLY A 141 -5.45 0.42 -9.17
C GLY A 141 -6.07 0.90 -10.47
N TYR A 142 -5.22 1.45 -11.33
CA TYR A 142 -5.59 1.97 -12.64
C TYR A 142 -4.54 1.57 -13.67
N GLN A 143 -4.98 1.35 -14.90
CA GLN A 143 -4.12 1.15 -16.05
C GLN A 143 -4.33 2.29 -17.04
N VAL A 144 -3.23 2.88 -17.49
CA VAL A 144 -3.22 3.89 -18.56
C VAL A 144 -2.64 3.25 -19.80
N TRP A 145 -3.42 3.29 -20.87
CA TRP A 145 -3.04 2.74 -22.17
C TRP A 145 -2.89 3.86 -23.17
N VAL A 146 -1.90 3.72 -24.04
CA VAL A 146 -1.59 4.65 -25.13
C VAL A 146 -1.72 3.93 -26.47
N CYS A 147 -2.07 4.68 -27.50
CA CYS A 147 -2.09 4.23 -28.88
C CYS A 147 -1.37 5.27 -29.74
N ASP A 148 -0.40 4.81 -30.52
CA ASP A 148 0.46 5.64 -31.39
C ASP A 148 0.00 5.54 -32.88
N GLY A 149 -1.18 4.93 -33.12
CA GLY A 149 -1.77 4.64 -34.44
C GLY A 149 -3.30 4.74 -34.41
N ASP A 150 -4.03 4.03 -35.28
CA ASP A 150 -5.51 4.10 -35.27
C ASP A 150 -6.09 3.63 -33.93
N PRO A 151 -6.82 4.48 -33.16
CA PRO A 151 -7.41 4.11 -31.88
C PRO A 151 -8.54 3.07 -31.99
N ASN A 152 -9.08 2.83 -33.19
CA ASN A 152 -10.10 1.82 -33.44
C ASN A 152 -9.51 0.40 -33.56
N VAL A 153 -8.19 0.28 -33.68
CA VAL A 153 -7.49 -1.01 -33.81
C VAL A 153 -6.91 -1.39 -32.45
N GLU A 154 -7.48 -2.42 -31.82
CA GLU A 154 -7.13 -2.82 -30.45
C GLU A 154 -5.65 -3.20 -30.29
N SER A 155 -5.03 -3.79 -31.32
CA SER A 155 -3.60 -4.17 -31.29
C SER A 155 -2.63 -2.99 -31.26
N ASN A 156 -3.10 -1.77 -31.56
CA ASN A 156 -2.27 -0.57 -31.48
C ASN A 156 -2.17 -0.03 -30.05
N TRP A 157 -3.03 -0.52 -29.14
CA TRP A 157 -3.03 -0.11 -27.75
C TRP A 157 -1.98 -0.88 -26.96
N ARG A 158 -1.20 -0.15 -26.16
CA ARG A 158 -0.22 -0.72 -25.23
C ARG A 158 -0.37 -0.10 -23.84
N LEU A 159 -0.04 -0.88 -22.81
CA LEU A 159 0.05 -0.37 -21.45
C LEU A 159 1.22 0.61 -21.35
N ALA A 160 0.94 1.85 -20.97
CA ALA A 160 1.97 2.86 -20.74
C ALA A 160 2.37 2.94 -19.27
N SER A 161 1.39 2.82 -18.36
CA SER A 161 1.62 2.94 -16.93
C SER A 161 0.50 2.29 -16.12
N SER A 162 0.83 1.86 -14.90
CA SER A 162 -0.14 1.40 -13.89
C SER A 162 0.11 2.11 -12.57
N SER A 163 -0.96 2.52 -11.88
CA SER A 163 -0.84 3.27 -10.62
C SER A 163 -1.99 2.97 -9.67
N ASN A 164 -1.73 3.07 -8.37
CA ASN A 164 -2.76 3.00 -7.33
C ASN A 164 -3.39 4.38 -7.04
N ASN A 165 -2.97 5.43 -7.74
CA ASN A 165 -3.46 6.79 -7.63
C ASN A 165 -4.11 7.24 -8.95
N SER A 166 -5.12 8.10 -8.88
CA SER A 166 -5.80 8.69 -10.04
C SER A 166 -5.25 10.07 -10.44
N ARG A 167 -4.22 10.57 -9.73
CA ARG A 167 -3.60 11.87 -9.94
C ARG A 167 -2.13 11.72 -10.28
N LYS A 168 -1.62 12.60 -11.16
CA LYS A 168 -0.19 12.72 -11.52
C LYS A 168 0.43 11.37 -11.91
N ILE A 169 -0.24 10.60 -12.74
CA ILE A 169 0.32 9.35 -13.28
C ILE A 169 1.26 9.73 -14.42
N GLY A 170 2.55 9.48 -14.26
CA GLY A 170 3.55 9.76 -15.29
C GLY A 170 3.40 8.81 -16.47
N ILE A 171 3.45 9.37 -17.69
CA ILE A 171 3.37 8.63 -18.94
C ILE A 171 4.62 8.94 -19.77
N GLY A 172 5.33 7.89 -20.19
CA GLY A 172 6.56 8.01 -20.97
C GLY A 172 6.52 7.19 -22.26
N GLY A 173 7.52 7.43 -23.11
CA GLY A 173 7.75 6.64 -24.33
C GLY A 173 6.70 6.82 -25.42
N LEU A 174 6.09 8.00 -25.54
CA LEU A 174 5.20 8.34 -26.66
C LEU A 174 5.98 8.99 -27.80
N ASP A 175 5.58 8.68 -29.02
CA ASP A 175 6.06 9.37 -30.22
C ASP A 175 5.35 10.73 -30.36
N ARG A 176 6.02 11.79 -29.91
CA ARG A 176 5.49 13.16 -29.97
C ARG A 176 5.48 13.76 -31.37
N SER A 177 5.93 13.05 -32.40
CA SER A 177 5.84 13.52 -33.78
C SER A 177 4.47 13.26 -34.43
N LYS A 178 3.59 12.51 -33.76
CA LYS A 178 2.29 12.06 -34.27
C LYS A 178 1.19 12.25 -33.24
N ASN A 179 -0.05 12.11 -33.71
CA ASN A 179 -1.21 12.04 -32.83
C ASN A 179 -1.12 10.75 -32.00
N ASN A 180 -1.36 10.88 -30.69
CA ASN A 180 -1.44 9.75 -29.78
C ASN A 180 -2.80 9.77 -29.07
N TRP A 181 -3.30 8.61 -28.69
CA TRP A 181 -4.55 8.49 -27.94
C TRP A 181 -4.31 7.84 -26.59
N ILE A 182 -5.02 8.32 -25.57
CA ILE A 182 -4.99 7.74 -24.22
C ILE A 182 -6.39 7.31 -23.80
N ARG A 183 -6.44 6.16 -23.12
CA ARG A 183 -7.58 5.71 -22.32
C ARG A 183 -7.12 5.12 -21.00
N VAL A 184 -8.02 5.14 -20.02
CA VAL A 184 -7.76 4.64 -18.66
C VAL A 184 -8.87 3.71 -18.24
N ARG A 185 -8.54 2.68 -17.44
CA ARG A 185 -9.53 1.86 -16.74
C ARG A 185 -9.13 1.60 -15.29
N ALA A 186 -10.12 1.38 -14.43
CA ALA A 186 -9.91 0.94 -13.06
C ALA A 186 -9.71 -0.58 -12.98
N MET A 187 -9.02 -1.00 -11.92
CA MET A 187 -8.73 -2.39 -11.59
C MET A 187 -9.06 -2.63 -10.11
N ARG A 188 -9.64 -3.80 -9.81
CA ARG A 188 -9.85 -4.32 -8.44
C ARG A 188 -9.65 -5.84 -8.44
N GLY A 189 -8.44 -6.29 -8.11
CA GLY A 189 -8.11 -7.72 -8.20
C GLY A 189 -8.20 -8.20 -9.65
N SER A 190 -9.03 -9.21 -9.90
CA SER A 190 -9.35 -9.71 -11.24
C SER A 190 -10.44 -8.90 -11.97
N GLU A 191 -11.15 -8.02 -11.27
CA GLU A 191 -12.19 -7.18 -11.89
C GLU A 191 -11.56 -6.00 -12.63
N ILE A 192 -11.98 -5.82 -13.87
CA ILE A 192 -11.53 -4.77 -14.77
C ILE A 192 -12.73 -3.88 -15.10
N GLY A 193 -12.61 -2.59 -14.80
CA GLY A 193 -13.63 -1.61 -15.15
C GLY A 193 -13.61 -1.26 -16.64
N PRO A 194 -14.67 -0.63 -17.16
CA PRO A 194 -14.73 -0.18 -18.55
C PRO A 194 -13.71 0.94 -18.82
N TRP A 195 -13.40 1.14 -20.09
CA TRP A 195 -12.51 2.21 -20.54
C TRP A 195 -13.14 3.59 -20.34
N SER A 196 -12.29 4.59 -20.08
CA SER A 196 -12.64 6.01 -20.10
C SER A 196 -12.99 6.49 -21.52
N ASN A 197 -13.43 7.75 -21.60
CA ASN A 197 -13.36 8.48 -22.86
C ASN A 197 -11.92 8.52 -23.40
N LEU A 198 -11.80 8.56 -24.72
CA LEU A 198 -10.52 8.73 -25.42
C LEU A 198 -10.07 10.19 -25.31
N VAL A 199 -8.77 10.39 -25.08
CA VAL A 199 -8.14 11.71 -25.14
C VAL A 199 -7.09 11.69 -26.23
N LEU A 200 -7.24 12.61 -27.19
CA LEU A 200 -6.24 12.88 -28.23
C LEU A 200 -5.14 13.78 -27.65
N ILE A 201 -3.89 13.38 -27.88
CA ILE A 201 -2.70 14.19 -27.66
C ILE A 201 -2.16 14.53 -29.05
N THR A 202 -2.18 15.81 -29.37
CA THR A 202 -1.52 16.35 -30.55
C THR A 202 -0.01 16.51 -30.30
N PRO A 203 0.82 16.50 -31.35
CA PRO A 203 2.26 16.78 -31.28
C PRO A 203 2.62 18.00 -30.42
#